data_AF-A0A7S7NMM0-F1
#
_entry.id   AF-A0A7S7NMM0-F1
#
_cell.length_a   1.000
_cell.length_b   1.000
_cell.length_c   1.000
_cell.angle_alpha   90.00
_cell.angle_beta   90.00
_cell.angle_gamma   90.00
#
_symmetry.space_group_name_H-M   'P 1'
#
loop_
_entity.id
_entity.type
_entity.pdbx_description
1 polymer ?
#
loop_
_entity_poly.entity_id
_entity_poly.type
_entity_poly.pdbx_seq_one_letter_code
_entity_poly.pdbx_strand_id
1 'polypeptide(L)'
;MKRNIWLTLGFGALITSSYAWDGALLRLGLKDADIQRIAEQECRKDYLGELPYGTSTARKALKGMTEEERAQAVREVAAVAKALVLSPAFEAAHDEYIKKRYNAVNHGLKIQSQEEKIKAASKNPDAMMADMQRQVGIQMAKSYSQMDAASLKLMFDQDLENWKQSAAATGSDAAKYKKILAKGNSLKALQQSNPEEFRKGYAVLKSSELGGPDNWADLQAGGDAAAKEEQQKNYNQYALHPVLKKKLAEFVKLARSVDYEAQTTTAGVRKFVKPDYERRPNNWKLLFRVGKAPSLAAAQVAEQMMKEL
;
A
#
# COMPACT_ATOMS: atom_id res chain seq x y z
N MET A 1 23.20 -10.21 -33.42
CA MET A 1 23.18 -8.79 -33.85
C MET A 1 23.48 -7.94 -32.62
N LYS A 2 24.66 -7.32 -32.60
CA LYS A 2 25.19 -6.44 -31.54
C LYS A 2 24.65 -5.02 -31.70
N ARG A 3 24.74 -4.24 -30.59
CA ARG A 3 24.69 -2.77 -30.45
C ARG A 3 23.29 -2.14 -30.32
N ASN A 4 23.07 -1.04 -29.60
CA ASN A 4 23.75 -0.28 -28.52
C ASN A 4 22.79 0.86 -28.14
N ILE A 5 22.55 1.15 -26.86
CA ILE A 5 23.06 2.28 -26.03
C ILE A 5 22.43 3.67 -26.30
N TRP A 6 22.16 4.35 -25.16
CA TRP A 6 22.11 5.79 -24.85
C TRP A 6 20.68 6.31 -24.57
N LEU A 7 20.39 7.15 -23.57
CA LEU A 7 21.02 7.56 -22.32
C LEU A 7 20.05 8.57 -21.68
N THR A 8 19.80 8.51 -20.37
CA THR A 8 19.44 9.74 -19.63
C THR A 8 20.13 9.71 -18.28
N LEU A 9 21.14 10.57 -18.18
CA LEU A 9 21.85 10.98 -16.97
C LEU A 9 20.97 11.87 -16.09
N GLY A 10 21.18 11.81 -14.77
CA GLY A 10 20.99 12.98 -13.93
C GLY A 10 20.55 12.72 -12.48
N PHE A 11 21.56 12.67 -11.59
CA PHE A 11 21.53 13.05 -10.15
C PHE A 11 20.69 12.19 -9.18
N GLY A 12 21.18 11.78 -8.00
CA GLY A 12 22.28 12.37 -7.23
C GLY A 12 22.96 11.38 -6.28
N ALA A 13 24.21 11.72 -5.97
CA ALA A 13 25.00 11.25 -4.85
C ALA A 13 25.01 9.72 -4.63
N LEU A 14 25.77 9.04 -5.49
CA LEU A 14 26.60 7.93 -5.00
C LEU A 14 27.42 8.49 -3.83
N ILE A 15 27.00 8.16 -2.62
CA ILE A 15 27.82 8.27 -1.42
C ILE A 15 28.97 7.28 -1.62
N THR A 16 29.99 7.71 -2.37
CA THR A 16 31.32 7.12 -2.37
C THR A 16 32.04 7.57 -1.11
N SER A 17 31.43 7.38 0.06
CA SER A 17 32.22 7.25 1.27
C SER A 17 32.82 5.85 1.21
N SER A 18 34.05 5.80 0.76
CA SER A 18 35.05 4.79 1.07
C SER A 18 35.16 4.59 2.58
N TYR A 19 34.10 4.12 3.24
CA TYR A 19 34.24 3.36 4.48
C TYR A 19 35.06 2.14 4.08
N ALA A 20 36.29 2.03 4.60
CA ALA A 20 37.14 0.89 4.34
C ALA A 20 36.34 -0.40 4.61
N TRP A 21 36.03 -1.14 3.55
CA TRP A 21 35.18 -2.33 3.53
C TRP A 21 35.92 -3.58 4.07
N ASP A 22 36.73 -3.43 5.12
CA ASP A 22 37.50 -4.53 5.72
C ASP A 22 36.71 -5.35 6.77
N GLY A 23 35.41 -5.06 6.91
CA GLY A 23 34.53 -5.65 7.93
C GLY A 23 33.80 -6.94 7.54
N ALA A 24 32.71 -7.21 8.26
CA ALA A 24 31.92 -8.43 8.13
C ALA A 24 31.29 -8.62 6.75
N LEU A 25 31.00 -7.56 5.98
CA LEU A 25 30.39 -7.68 4.65
C LEU A 25 31.29 -8.43 3.66
N LEU A 26 32.59 -8.10 3.67
CA LEU A 26 33.60 -8.82 2.87
C LEU A 26 33.71 -10.29 3.33
N ARG A 27 33.75 -10.53 4.65
CA ARG A 27 33.80 -11.89 5.23
C ARG A 27 32.57 -12.72 4.87
N LEU A 28 31.40 -12.10 4.77
CA LEU A 28 30.15 -12.72 4.37
C LEU A 28 30.01 -12.86 2.84
N GLY A 29 30.89 -12.23 2.07
CA GLY A 29 30.81 -12.18 0.61
C GLY A 29 29.56 -11.46 0.10
N LEU A 30 29.05 -10.50 0.88
CA LEU A 30 27.89 -9.69 0.51
C LEU A 30 28.35 -8.43 -0.21
N LYS A 31 27.69 -8.11 -1.33
CA LYS A 31 27.89 -6.87 -2.09
C LYS A 31 26.77 -5.89 -1.80
N ASP A 32 26.96 -4.61 -2.12
CA ASP A 32 25.94 -3.55 -2.00
C ASP A 32 24.66 -3.93 -2.75
N ALA A 33 24.82 -4.49 -3.95
CA ALA A 33 23.70 -4.98 -4.76
C ALA A 33 22.90 -6.10 -4.07
N ASP A 34 23.55 -6.94 -3.25
CA ASP A 34 22.85 -7.96 -2.47
C ASP A 34 22.04 -7.33 -1.35
N ILE A 35 22.61 -6.38 -0.62
CA ILE A 35 21.94 -5.66 0.46
C ILE A 35 20.76 -4.88 -0.09
N GLN A 36 20.94 -4.16 -1.20
CA GLN A 36 19.88 -3.41 -1.85
C GLN A 36 18.75 -4.33 -2.31
N ARG A 37 19.08 -5.42 -3.01
CA ARG A 37 18.07 -6.39 -3.45
C ARG A 37 17.29 -6.97 -2.27
N ILE A 38 17.96 -7.33 -1.18
CA ILE A 38 17.31 -7.86 0.03
C ILE A 38 16.43 -6.78 0.66
N ALA A 39 16.93 -5.55 0.82
CA ALA A 39 16.17 -4.44 1.38
C ALA A 39 14.91 -4.15 0.58
N GLU A 40 15.00 -4.09 -0.75
CA GLU A 40 13.85 -3.92 -1.64
C GLU A 40 12.86 -5.08 -1.52
N GLN A 41 13.34 -6.32 -1.57
CA GLN A 41 12.49 -7.51 -1.46
C GLN A 41 11.75 -7.56 -0.13
N GLU A 42 12.44 -7.28 0.97
CA GLU A 42 11.83 -7.31 2.29
C GLU A 42 10.92 -6.12 2.53
N CYS A 43 11.27 -4.90 2.10
CA CYS A 43 10.43 -3.71 2.28
C CYS A 43 9.12 -3.78 1.49
N ARG A 44 9.11 -4.46 0.33
CA ARG A 44 7.92 -4.58 -0.53
C ARG A 44 6.87 -5.60 -0.07
N LYS A 45 7.20 -6.48 0.87
CA LYS A 45 6.22 -7.37 1.55
C LYS A 45 5.39 -6.56 2.56
N ASP A 46 4.21 -6.99 2.94
CA ASP A 46 3.36 -6.34 3.96
C ASP A 46 3.42 -7.03 5.34
N TYR A 47 4.18 -8.12 5.43
CA TYR A 47 4.43 -8.92 6.62
C TYR A 47 5.93 -9.23 6.79
N LEU A 48 6.34 -9.66 7.98
CA LEU A 48 7.64 -10.28 8.18
C LEU A 48 7.67 -11.65 7.47
N GLY A 49 8.25 -11.70 6.27
CA GLY A 49 8.42 -12.91 5.49
C GLY A 49 9.33 -13.95 6.13
N GLU A 50 9.56 -15.07 5.45
CA GLU A 50 10.69 -15.93 5.82
C GLU A 50 11.96 -15.10 5.75
N LEU A 51 12.73 -15.11 6.84
CA LEU A 51 14.00 -14.39 6.92
C LEU A 51 14.89 -14.86 5.76
N PRO A 52 15.54 -13.93 5.03
CA PRO A 52 16.22 -14.25 3.78
C PRO A 52 17.27 -15.32 4.03
N TYR A 53 17.21 -16.38 3.22
CA TYR A 53 18.22 -17.41 3.25
C TYR A 53 19.52 -16.84 2.69
N GLY A 54 20.51 -16.64 3.55
CA GLY A 54 21.82 -16.10 3.15
C GLY A 54 22.48 -16.97 2.07
N THR A 55 23.37 -16.35 1.29
CA THR A 55 24.16 -17.05 0.27
C THR A 55 24.92 -18.23 0.89
N SER A 56 25.25 -19.26 0.10
CA SER A 56 26.05 -20.39 0.59
C SER A 56 27.37 -19.92 1.20
N THR A 57 28.00 -18.90 0.61
CA THR A 57 29.21 -18.24 1.10
C THR A 57 28.99 -17.60 2.48
N ALA A 58 27.97 -16.75 2.63
CA ALA A 58 27.66 -16.10 3.91
C ALA A 58 27.37 -17.13 5.01
N ARG A 59 26.61 -18.19 4.69
CA ARG A 59 26.34 -19.28 5.64
C ARG A 59 27.59 -20.04 6.05
N LYS A 60 28.52 -20.29 5.11
CA LYS A 60 29.79 -20.95 5.41
C LYS A 60 30.66 -20.07 6.31
N ALA A 61 30.73 -18.77 6.03
CA ALA A 61 31.47 -17.81 6.85
C ALA A 61 30.90 -17.72 8.28
N LEU A 62 29.59 -17.57 8.44
CA LEU A 62 28.92 -17.48 9.75
C LEU A 62 29.13 -18.72 10.63
N LYS A 63 29.27 -19.91 10.03
CA LYS A 63 29.54 -21.15 10.77
C LYS A 63 30.95 -21.17 11.39
N GLY A 64 31.90 -20.46 10.80
CA GLY A 64 33.27 -20.35 11.32
C GLY A 64 33.45 -19.27 12.39
N MET A 65 32.45 -18.42 12.61
CA MET A 65 32.50 -17.30 13.54
C MET A 65 32.08 -17.70 14.97
N THR A 66 32.60 -16.99 15.97
CA THR A 66 32.05 -17.04 17.34
C THR A 66 30.67 -16.38 17.39
N GLU A 67 29.99 -16.52 18.53
CA GLU A 67 28.68 -15.88 18.69
C GLU A 67 28.79 -14.35 18.73
N GLU A 68 29.84 -13.83 19.35
CA GLU A 68 30.18 -12.41 19.44
C GLU A 68 30.54 -11.84 18.07
N GLU A 69 31.34 -12.57 17.27
CA GLU A 69 31.67 -12.19 15.90
C GLU A 69 30.43 -12.14 15.01
N ARG A 70 29.51 -13.10 15.16
CA ARG A 70 28.21 -13.05 14.46
C ARG A 70 27.39 -11.85 14.90
N ALA A 71 27.38 -11.52 16.20
CA ALA A 71 26.65 -10.36 16.71
C ALA A 71 27.22 -9.05 16.17
N GLN A 72 28.55 -8.94 16.08
CA GLN A 72 29.22 -7.79 15.48
C GLN A 72 28.91 -7.70 13.97
N ALA A 73 28.97 -8.81 13.25
CA ALA A 73 28.61 -8.87 11.84
C ALA A 73 27.17 -8.41 11.58
N VAL A 74 26.23 -8.80 12.44
CA VAL A 74 24.84 -8.33 12.39
C VAL A 74 24.76 -6.81 12.54
N ARG A 75 25.47 -6.21 13.50
CA ARG A 75 25.46 -4.75 13.70
C ARG A 75 25.99 -4.00 12.47
N GLU A 76 27.08 -4.50 11.88
CA GLU A 76 27.68 -3.89 10.68
C GLU A 76 26.76 -3.99 9.46
N VAL A 77 26.20 -5.17 9.19
CA VAL A 77 25.24 -5.37 8.08
C VAL A 77 24.01 -4.48 8.29
N ALA A 78 23.49 -4.43 9.52
CA ALA A 78 22.30 -3.66 9.84
C ALA A 78 22.55 -2.14 9.75
N ALA A 79 23.76 -1.66 10.06
CA ALA A 79 24.13 -0.26 9.87
C ALA A 79 24.09 0.15 8.39
N VAL A 80 24.63 -0.69 7.49
CA VAL A 80 24.58 -0.45 6.04
C VAL A 80 23.15 -0.54 5.51
N ALA A 81 22.40 -1.56 5.91
CA ALA A 81 21.00 -1.71 5.50
C ALA A 81 20.14 -0.53 5.96
N LYS A 82 20.34 -0.05 7.20
CA LYS A 82 19.66 1.13 7.74
C LYS A 82 20.00 2.38 6.95
N ALA A 83 21.28 2.64 6.68
CA ALA A 83 21.70 3.80 5.91
C ALA A 83 21.09 3.81 4.50
N LEU A 84 20.97 2.63 3.88
CA LEU A 84 20.31 2.48 2.59
C LEU A 84 18.80 2.74 2.69
N VAL A 85 18.09 2.05 3.59
CA VAL A 85 16.62 2.07 3.66
C VAL A 85 16.09 3.44 4.11
N LEU A 86 16.83 4.15 4.97
CA LEU A 86 16.49 5.50 5.40
C LEU A 86 17.00 6.59 4.45
N SER A 87 17.58 6.22 3.30
CA SER A 87 18.03 7.22 2.33
C SER A 87 16.84 7.80 1.55
N PRO A 88 16.86 9.10 1.21
CA PRO A 88 15.83 9.71 0.37
C PRO A 88 15.68 9.03 -1.00
N ALA A 89 16.77 8.50 -1.55
CA ALA A 89 16.75 7.78 -2.82
C ALA A 89 15.96 6.47 -2.73
N PHE A 90 16.12 5.72 -1.63
CA PHE A 90 15.36 4.49 -1.40
C PHE A 90 13.88 4.77 -1.15
N GLU A 91 13.57 5.80 -0.36
CA GLU A 91 12.20 6.25 -0.12
C GLU A 91 11.49 6.63 -1.42
N ALA A 92 12.12 7.46 -2.25
CA ALA A 92 11.56 7.85 -3.56
C ALA A 92 11.36 6.65 -4.50
N ALA A 93 12.30 5.69 -4.52
CA ALA A 93 12.18 4.47 -5.32
C ALA A 93 11.03 3.57 -4.82
N HIS A 94 10.82 3.49 -3.50
CA HIS A 94 9.71 2.76 -2.89
C HIS A 94 8.36 3.44 -3.20
N ASP A 95 8.29 4.76 -3.12
CA ASP A 95 7.10 5.54 -3.47
C ASP A 95 6.68 5.34 -4.93
N GLU A 96 7.64 5.38 -5.86
CA GLU A 96 7.35 5.08 -7.28
C GLU A 96 6.91 3.63 -7.50
N TYR A 97 7.43 2.69 -6.70
CA TYR A 97 6.97 1.30 -6.73
C TYR A 97 5.50 1.18 -6.27
N ILE A 98 5.14 1.74 -5.10
CA ILE A 98 3.77 1.61 -4.58
C ILE A 98 2.76 2.39 -5.42
N LYS A 99 3.16 3.52 -6.01
CA LYS A 99 2.36 4.26 -6.99
C LYS A 99 1.99 3.39 -8.18
N LYS A 100 2.96 2.69 -8.78
CA LYS A 100 2.71 1.82 -9.94
C LYS A 100 1.94 0.56 -9.56
N ARG A 101 2.27 -0.06 -8.42
CA ARG A 101 1.73 -1.37 -8.03
C ARG A 101 0.35 -1.31 -7.38
N TYR A 102 0.08 -0.24 -6.63
CA TYR A 102 -1.10 -0.10 -5.76
C TYR A 102 -1.87 1.20 -6.00
N ASN A 103 -1.48 2.02 -6.99
CA ASN A 103 -2.04 3.35 -7.18
C ASN A 103 -1.97 4.16 -5.86
N ALA A 104 -0.84 4.07 -5.14
CA ALA A 104 -0.63 4.72 -3.87
C ALA A 104 0.10 6.04 -4.08
N VAL A 105 -0.53 7.17 -3.75
CA VAL A 105 0.04 8.51 -3.90
C VAL A 105 -0.22 9.31 -2.64
N ASN A 106 0.82 9.97 -2.14
CA ASN A 106 0.69 10.89 -1.02
C ASN A 106 0.12 12.23 -1.50
N HIS A 107 -1.13 12.50 -1.13
CA HIS A 107 -1.84 13.77 -1.34
C HIS A 107 -1.83 14.67 -0.10
N GLY A 108 -1.15 14.27 0.99
CA GLY A 108 -1.16 14.97 2.27
C GLY A 108 -2.51 14.94 2.99
N LEU A 109 -3.42 14.05 2.57
CA LEU A 109 -4.76 13.95 3.15
C LEU A 109 -4.73 13.17 4.46
N LYS A 110 -5.42 13.70 5.48
CA LYS A 110 -5.68 12.95 6.71
C LYS A 110 -6.92 12.08 6.52
N ILE A 111 -6.69 10.78 6.29
CA ILE A 111 -7.79 9.82 6.15
C ILE A 111 -8.21 9.36 7.54
N GLN A 112 -9.50 9.52 7.84
CA GLN A 112 -10.08 9.02 9.08
C GLN A 112 -9.97 7.51 9.15
N SER A 113 -9.55 7.01 10.31
CA SER A 113 -9.63 5.59 10.65
C SER A 113 -11.08 5.10 10.65
N GLN A 114 -11.27 3.78 10.50
CA GLN A 114 -12.60 3.16 10.56
C GLN A 114 -13.30 3.49 11.89
N GLU A 115 -12.57 3.52 13.00
CA GLU A 115 -13.09 3.84 14.32
C GLU A 115 -13.57 5.30 14.41
N GLU A 116 -12.82 6.24 13.84
CA GLU A 116 -13.24 7.63 13.73
C GLU A 116 -14.47 7.78 12.84
N LYS A 117 -14.54 7.05 11.72
CA LYS A 117 -15.74 7.02 10.86
C LYS A 117 -16.95 6.49 11.62
N ILE A 118 -16.82 5.40 12.38
CA ILE A 118 -17.90 4.84 13.23
C ILE A 118 -18.32 5.84 14.32
N LYS A 119 -17.36 6.52 14.95
CA LYS A 119 -17.64 7.54 15.98
C LYS A 119 -18.29 8.79 15.41
N ALA A 120 -17.95 9.17 14.18
CA ALA A 120 -18.62 10.26 13.48
C ALA A 120 -20.06 9.86 13.09
N ALA A 121 -20.24 8.64 12.58
CA ALA A 121 -21.53 8.06 12.22
C ALA A 121 -22.52 8.06 13.39
N SER A 122 -22.07 7.66 14.58
CA SER A 122 -22.94 7.60 15.76
C SER A 122 -23.38 8.98 16.26
N LYS A 123 -22.66 10.05 15.92
CA LYS A 123 -23.01 11.43 16.28
C LYS A 123 -23.95 12.10 15.29
N ASN A 124 -23.90 11.72 14.01
CA ASN A 124 -24.73 12.31 12.97
C ASN A 124 -25.02 11.30 11.85
N PRO A 125 -25.93 10.34 12.08
CA PRO A 125 -26.22 9.27 11.14
C PRO A 125 -26.80 9.81 9.82
N ASP A 126 -27.62 10.87 9.88
CA ASP A 126 -28.25 11.46 8.69
C ASP A 126 -27.22 12.11 7.76
N ALA A 127 -26.25 12.86 8.31
CA ALA A 127 -25.19 13.45 7.51
C ALA A 127 -24.29 12.38 6.87
N MET A 128 -24.02 11.27 7.57
CA MET A 128 -23.27 10.15 6.99
C MET A 128 -24.05 9.48 5.86
N MET A 129 -25.34 9.23 6.05
CA MET A 129 -26.20 8.65 5.00
C MET A 129 -26.27 9.56 3.78
N ALA A 130 -26.37 10.88 3.97
CA ALA A 130 -26.35 11.87 2.90
C ALA A 130 -25.00 11.89 2.16
N ASP A 131 -23.87 11.85 2.89
CA ASP A 131 -22.54 11.77 2.27
C ASP A 131 -22.36 10.45 1.50
N MET A 132 -22.83 9.33 2.07
CA MET A 132 -22.80 8.03 1.40
C MET A 132 -23.63 8.04 0.11
N GLN A 133 -24.86 8.58 0.14
CA GLN A 133 -25.69 8.75 -1.06
C GLN A 133 -25.00 9.62 -2.11
N ARG A 134 -24.37 10.72 -1.68
CA ARG A 134 -23.58 11.59 -2.56
C ARG A 134 -22.42 10.84 -3.21
N GLN A 135 -21.65 10.07 -2.45
CA GLN A 135 -20.53 9.28 -2.96
C GLN A 135 -21.00 8.20 -3.94
N VAL A 136 -22.10 7.52 -3.63
CA VAL A 136 -22.73 6.55 -4.55
C VAL A 136 -23.16 7.23 -5.85
N GLY A 137 -23.77 8.43 -5.77
CA GLY A 137 -24.15 9.22 -6.94
C GLY A 137 -22.94 9.57 -7.82
N ILE A 138 -21.82 10.01 -7.21
CA ILE A 138 -20.56 10.31 -7.91
C ILE A 138 -19.97 9.05 -8.58
N GLN A 139 -19.91 7.92 -7.86
CA GLN A 139 -19.35 6.67 -8.37
C GLN A 139 -20.17 6.11 -9.54
N MET A 140 -21.50 6.13 -9.41
CA MET A 140 -22.40 5.70 -10.48
C MET A 140 -22.24 6.58 -11.71
N ALA A 141 -22.24 7.90 -11.54
CA ALA A 141 -22.06 8.83 -12.65
C ALA A 141 -20.70 8.70 -13.35
N LYS A 142 -19.63 8.44 -12.60
CA LYS A 142 -18.32 8.10 -13.17
C LYS A 142 -18.40 6.86 -14.06
N SER A 143 -19.11 5.82 -13.61
CA SER A 143 -19.34 4.60 -14.39
C SER A 143 -20.13 4.90 -15.68
N TYR A 144 -21.21 5.69 -15.61
CA TYR A 144 -21.96 6.12 -16.80
C TYR A 144 -21.10 6.94 -17.76
N SER A 145 -20.23 7.82 -17.25
CA SER A 145 -19.32 8.59 -18.09
C SER A 145 -18.29 7.75 -18.84
N GLN A 146 -18.08 6.48 -18.47
CA GLN A 146 -17.15 5.57 -19.17
C GLN A 146 -17.84 4.67 -20.19
N MET A 147 -19.18 4.61 -20.18
CA MET A 147 -19.95 3.83 -21.15
C MET A 147 -19.97 4.51 -22.53
N ASP A 148 -20.14 3.70 -23.56
CA ASP A 148 -20.32 4.20 -24.92
C ASP A 148 -21.70 4.87 -25.10
N ALA A 149 -21.79 5.78 -26.06
CA ALA A 149 -22.98 6.58 -26.28
C ALA A 149 -24.21 5.76 -26.71
N ALA A 150 -24.03 4.62 -27.40
CA ALA A 150 -25.14 3.80 -27.85
C ALA A 150 -25.80 3.07 -26.68
N SER A 151 -25.00 2.48 -25.78
CA SER A 151 -25.48 1.88 -24.54
C SER A 151 -26.21 2.91 -23.65
N LEU A 152 -25.62 4.10 -23.50
CA LEU A 152 -26.23 5.18 -22.70
C LEU A 152 -27.56 5.67 -23.28
N LYS A 153 -27.71 5.72 -24.61
CA LYS A 153 -28.95 6.12 -25.26
C LYS A 153 -30.12 5.20 -24.88
N LEU A 154 -29.90 3.89 -24.92
CA LEU A 154 -30.93 2.91 -24.57
C LEU A 154 -31.39 3.08 -23.11
N MET A 155 -30.44 3.22 -22.19
CA MET A 155 -30.74 3.42 -20.77
C MET A 155 -31.44 4.75 -20.53
N PHE A 156 -30.99 5.81 -21.19
CA PHE A 156 -31.58 7.14 -21.07
C PHE A 156 -33.05 7.15 -21.52
N ASP A 157 -33.37 6.51 -22.65
CA ASP A 157 -34.75 6.50 -23.16
C ASP A 157 -35.69 5.77 -22.18
N GLN A 158 -35.22 4.68 -21.54
CA GLN A 158 -35.96 3.99 -20.48
C GLN A 158 -36.11 4.85 -19.21
N ASP A 159 -35.02 5.45 -18.75
CA ASP A 159 -35.01 6.32 -17.57
C ASP A 159 -35.91 7.55 -17.76
N LEU A 160 -35.98 8.11 -18.96
CA LEU A 160 -36.82 9.26 -19.27
C LEU A 160 -38.31 8.94 -19.06
N GLU A 161 -38.76 7.76 -19.48
CA GLU A 161 -40.13 7.30 -19.22
C GLU A 161 -40.37 7.01 -17.74
N ASN A 162 -39.39 6.42 -17.05
CA ASN A 162 -39.48 6.21 -15.60
C ASN A 162 -39.60 7.55 -14.85
N TRP A 163 -38.77 8.54 -15.17
CA TRP A 163 -38.80 9.87 -14.56
C TRP A 163 -40.11 10.59 -14.86
N LYS A 164 -40.68 10.40 -16.05
CA LYS A 164 -42.00 10.95 -16.40
C LYS A 164 -43.10 10.35 -15.52
N GLN A 165 -43.08 9.05 -15.27
CA GLN A 165 -44.01 8.40 -14.35
C GLN A 165 -43.82 8.93 -12.92
N SER A 166 -42.58 9.01 -12.43
CA SER A 166 -42.29 9.53 -11.09
C SER A 166 -42.63 11.01 -10.92
N ALA A 167 -42.50 11.81 -11.98
CA ALA A 167 -42.89 13.23 -11.98
C ALA A 167 -44.41 13.45 -11.95
N ALA A 168 -45.19 12.48 -12.44
CA ALA A 168 -46.65 12.50 -12.44
C ALA A 168 -47.27 11.98 -11.12
N ALA A 169 -46.49 11.27 -10.31
CA ALA A 169 -46.93 10.78 -9.01
C ALA A 169 -47.16 11.92 -7.99
N THR A 170 -47.95 11.65 -6.95
CA THR A 170 -48.13 12.53 -5.80
C THR A 170 -47.14 12.14 -4.69
N GLY A 171 -46.36 13.10 -4.18
CA GLY A 171 -45.38 12.83 -3.11
C GLY A 171 -44.25 13.85 -3.05
N SER A 172 -43.38 13.70 -2.03
CA SER A 172 -42.21 14.58 -1.80
C SER A 172 -41.22 14.60 -2.96
N ASP A 173 -41.14 13.51 -3.72
CA ASP A 173 -40.13 13.34 -4.78
C ASP A 173 -40.61 13.84 -6.14
N ALA A 174 -41.90 14.14 -6.31
CA ALA A 174 -42.46 14.58 -7.60
C ALA A 174 -41.78 15.85 -8.13
N ALA A 175 -41.45 16.79 -7.25
CA ALA A 175 -40.74 18.02 -7.61
C ALA A 175 -39.31 17.73 -8.12
N LYS A 176 -38.60 16.78 -7.49
CA LYS A 176 -37.27 16.34 -7.91
C LYS A 176 -37.32 15.72 -9.31
N TYR A 177 -38.23 14.78 -9.56
CA TYR A 177 -38.34 14.14 -10.87
C TYR A 177 -38.83 15.08 -11.97
N LYS A 178 -39.66 16.09 -11.66
CA LYS A 178 -39.99 17.16 -12.62
C LYS A 178 -38.74 17.93 -13.06
N LYS A 179 -37.83 18.27 -12.13
CA LYS A 179 -36.56 18.94 -12.45
C LYS A 179 -35.65 18.04 -13.30
N ILE A 180 -35.54 16.75 -12.95
CA ILE A 180 -34.74 15.76 -13.70
C ILE A 180 -35.30 15.58 -15.12
N LEU A 181 -36.62 15.41 -15.27
CA LEU A 181 -37.29 15.25 -16.55
C LEU A 181 -37.09 16.47 -17.47
N ALA A 182 -37.19 17.68 -16.93
CA ALA A 182 -36.96 18.91 -17.70
C ALA A 182 -35.53 18.95 -18.27
N LYS A 183 -34.53 18.64 -17.44
CA LYS A 183 -33.13 18.52 -17.90
C LYS A 183 -32.92 17.34 -18.86
N GLY A 184 -33.60 16.21 -18.65
CA GLY A 184 -33.58 15.05 -19.54
C GLY A 184 -34.05 15.43 -20.94
N ASN A 185 -35.20 16.09 -21.05
CA ASN A 185 -35.73 16.53 -22.34
C ASN A 185 -34.76 17.45 -23.10
N SER A 186 -34.01 18.33 -22.41
CA SER A 186 -33.01 19.17 -23.07
C SER A 186 -31.79 18.39 -23.56
N LEU A 187 -31.44 17.27 -22.92
CA LEU A 187 -30.34 16.39 -23.36
C LEU A 187 -30.68 15.51 -24.57
N LYS A 188 -31.96 15.25 -24.83
CA LYS A 188 -32.40 14.36 -25.92
C LYS A 188 -31.84 14.78 -27.29
N ALA A 189 -31.80 16.08 -27.56
CA ALA A 189 -31.24 16.61 -28.81
C ALA A 189 -29.72 16.40 -28.95
N LEU A 190 -29.00 16.30 -27.82
CA LEU A 190 -27.55 16.11 -27.79
C LEU A 190 -27.14 14.67 -28.12
N GLN A 191 -28.06 13.69 -28.00
CA GLN A 191 -27.77 12.28 -28.31
C GLN A 191 -27.15 12.07 -29.70
N GLN A 192 -27.58 12.88 -30.68
CA GLN A 192 -27.09 12.81 -32.06
C GLN A 192 -26.09 13.92 -32.40
N SER A 193 -26.30 15.12 -31.87
CA SER A 193 -25.53 16.32 -32.25
C SER A 193 -24.24 16.50 -31.43
N ASN A 194 -24.20 16.01 -30.18
CA ASN A 194 -23.03 16.07 -29.32
C ASN A 194 -23.03 14.91 -28.29
N PRO A 195 -22.58 13.70 -28.70
CA PRO A 195 -22.60 12.51 -27.83
C PRO A 195 -21.80 12.66 -26.54
N GLU A 196 -20.76 13.49 -26.53
CA GLU A 196 -19.94 13.72 -25.34
C GLU A 196 -20.71 14.52 -24.28
N GLU A 197 -21.35 15.63 -24.69
CA GLU A 197 -22.17 16.45 -23.79
C GLU A 197 -23.43 15.71 -23.34
N PHE A 198 -24.02 14.88 -24.22
CA PHE A 198 -25.08 13.96 -23.82
C PHE A 198 -24.63 13.03 -22.69
N ARG A 199 -23.47 12.38 -22.83
CA ARG A 199 -22.91 11.46 -21.82
C ARG A 199 -22.66 12.16 -20.48
N LYS A 200 -22.02 13.34 -20.49
CA LYS A 200 -21.81 14.14 -19.26
C LYS A 200 -23.12 14.55 -18.62
N GLY A 201 -24.05 15.06 -19.42
CA GLY A 201 -25.38 15.47 -18.96
C GLY A 201 -26.16 14.31 -18.34
N TYR A 202 -26.14 13.14 -18.97
CA TYR A 202 -26.85 11.97 -18.45
C TYR A 202 -26.22 11.45 -17.15
N ALA A 203 -24.89 11.40 -17.06
CA ALA A 203 -24.20 11.08 -15.82
C ALA A 203 -24.60 12.02 -14.67
N VAL A 204 -24.74 13.32 -14.94
CA VAL A 204 -25.23 14.31 -13.97
C VAL A 204 -26.68 14.03 -13.54
N LEU A 205 -27.55 13.63 -14.46
CA LEU A 205 -28.93 13.27 -14.11
C LEU A 205 -28.99 12.05 -13.19
N LYS A 206 -28.20 11.00 -13.47
CA LYS A 206 -28.12 9.82 -12.60
C LYS A 206 -27.55 10.14 -11.23
N SER A 207 -26.53 11.00 -11.16
CA SER A 207 -26.02 11.50 -9.89
C SER A 207 -27.11 12.24 -9.11
N SER A 208 -27.81 13.19 -9.73
CA SER A 208 -28.88 13.97 -9.09
C SER A 208 -30.08 13.10 -8.65
N GLU A 209 -30.42 12.08 -9.43
CA GLU A 209 -31.43 11.07 -9.08
C GLU A 209 -31.06 10.33 -7.78
N LEU A 210 -29.78 10.05 -7.55
CA LEU A 210 -29.29 9.37 -6.35
C LEU A 210 -28.95 10.33 -5.18
N GLY A 211 -29.25 11.62 -5.30
CA GLY A 211 -28.93 12.62 -4.28
C GLY A 211 -27.50 13.17 -4.34
N GLY A 212 -26.76 12.86 -5.41
CA GLY A 212 -25.45 13.43 -5.70
C GLY A 212 -25.52 14.81 -6.38
N PRO A 213 -24.35 15.36 -6.81
CA PRO A 213 -24.27 16.65 -7.49
C PRO A 213 -25.12 16.75 -8.75
N ASP A 214 -25.64 17.94 -9.05
CA ASP A 214 -26.55 18.20 -10.19
C ASP A 214 -25.91 19.00 -11.34
N ASN A 215 -24.58 19.09 -11.34
CA ASN A 215 -23.75 19.66 -12.38
C ASN A 215 -22.44 18.85 -12.56
N TRP A 216 -21.82 18.98 -13.74
CA TRP A 216 -20.64 18.20 -14.10
C TRP A 216 -19.39 18.58 -13.31
N ALA A 217 -19.20 19.86 -12.99
CA ALA A 217 -18.01 20.34 -12.30
C ALA A 217 -17.88 19.73 -10.89
N ASP A 218 -18.97 19.75 -10.11
CA ASP A 218 -19.01 19.17 -8.77
C ASP A 218 -18.88 17.65 -8.78
N LEU A 219 -19.43 17.00 -9.82
CA LEU A 219 -19.34 15.56 -10.01
C LEU A 219 -17.89 15.13 -10.29
N GLN A 220 -17.23 15.85 -11.19
CA GLN A 220 -15.82 15.65 -11.52
C GLN A 220 -14.94 15.92 -10.30
N ALA A 221 -15.13 17.06 -9.62
CA ALA A 221 -14.39 17.39 -8.41
C ALA A 221 -14.57 16.34 -7.30
N GLY A 222 -15.80 15.83 -7.12
CA GLY A 222 -16.08 14.74 -6.19
C GLY A 222 -15.40 13.43 -6.58
N GLY A 223 -15.40 13.08 -7.87
CA GLY A 223 -14.70 11.90 -8.38
C GLY A 223 -13.18 11.98 -8.22
N ASP A 224 -12.60 13.16 -8.44
CA ASP A 224 -11.18 13.43 -8.24
C ASP A 224 -10.81 13.39 -6.76
N ALA A 225 -11.65 13.96 -5.88
CA ALA A 225 -11.46 13.89 -4.43
C ALA A 225 -11.50 12.44 -3.93
N ALA A 226 -12.48 11.65 -4.36
CA ALA A 226 -12.58 10.23 -4.00
C ALA A 226 -11.37 9.42 -4.51
N ALA A 227 -10.89 9.71 -5.74
CA ALA A 227 -9.70 9.07 -6.27
C ALA A 227 -8.44 9.42 -5.45
N LYS A 228 -8.28 10.69 -5.05
CA LYS A 228 -7.18 11.13 -4.19
C LYS A 228 -7.25 10.52 -2.79
N GLU A 229 -8.44 10.41 -2.19
CA GLU A 229 -8.64 9.74 -0.90
C GLU A 229 -8.23 8.26 -0.97
N GLU A 230 -8.66 7.54 -2.00
CA GLU A 230 -8.30 6.12 -2.16
C GLU A 230 -6.79 5.96 -2.41
N GLN A 231 -6.19 6.82 -3.24
CA GLN A 231 -4.74 6.84 -3.45
C GLN A 231 -3.96 7.12 -2.15
N GLN A 232 -4.45 8.06 -1.33
CA GLN A 232 -3.85 8.36 -0.02
C GLN A 232 -4.01 7.17 0.93
N LYS A 233 -5.18 6.53 0.96
CA LYS A 233 -5.42 5.35 1.81
C LYS A 233 -4.45 4.23 1.45
N ASN A 234 -4.25 3.97 0.17
CA ASN A 234 -3.25 3.02 -0.31
C ASN A 234 -1.83 3.46 0.07
N TYR A 235 -1.51 4.75 -0.02
CA TYR A 235 -0.22 5.28 0.45
C TYR A 235 -0.03 5.01 1.94
N ASN A 236 -0.99 5.34 2.80
CA ASN A 236 -0.90 5.12 4.25
C ASN A 236 -0.69 3.63 4.60
N GLN A 237 -1.23 2.72 3.77
CA GLN A 237 -1.07 1.28 3.95
C GLN A 237 0.31 0.75 3.53
N TYR A 238 0.88 1.29 2.44
CA TYR A 238 2.08 0.74 1.79
C TYR A 238 3.33 1.61 1.89
N ALA A 239 3.22 2.82 2.45
CA ALA A 239 4.34 3.72 2.67
C ALA A 239 5.45 3.03 3.47
N LEU A 240 6.69 3.39 3.15
CA LEU A 240 7.88 2.71 3.64
C LEU A 240 7.94 2.69 5.17
N HIS A 241 7.84 3.86 5.82
CA HIS A 241 8.06 3.97 7.26
C HIS A 241 7.02 3.20 8.11
N PRO A 242 5.70 3.33 7.88
CA PRO A 242 4.72 2.53 8.62
C PRO A 242 4.93 1.01 8.47
N VAL A 243 5.17 0.54 7.24
CA VAL A 243 5.41 -0.88 6.95
C VAL A 243 6.68 -1.38 7.63
N LEU A 244 7.76 -0.59 7.55
CA LEU A 244 9.04 -0.94 8.15
C LEU A 244 8.95 -0.97 9.68
N LYS A 245 8.33 0.04 10.30
CA LYS A 245 8.13 0.11 11.75
C LYS A 245 7.35 -1.09 12.27
N LYS A 246 6.27 -1.48 11.58
CA LYS A 246 5.50 -2.70 11.90
C LYS A 246 6.38 -3.95 11.88
N LYS A 247 7.17 -4.15 10.82
CA LYS A 247 8.04 -5.34 10.68
C LYS A 247 9.16 -5.38 11.70
N LEU A 248 9.79 -4.25 11.99
CA LEU A 248 10.83 -4.16 13.01
C LEU A 248 10.24 -4.53 14.39
N ALA A 249 9.03 -4.06 14.71
CA ALA A 249 8.33 -4.43 15.95
C ALA A 249 8.00 -5.93 16.01
N GLU A 250 7.49 -6.51 14.91
CA GLU A 250 7.24 -7.95 14.80
C GLU A 250 8.52 -8.77 14.97
N PHE A 251 9.63 -8.34 14.36
CA PHE A 251 10.93 -8.98 14.48
C PHE A 251 11.47 -8.93 15.92
N VAL A 252 11.43 -7.76 16.57
CA VAL A 252 11.86 -7.60 17.96
C VAL A 252 11.06 -8.51 18.89
N LYS A 253 9.73 -8.55 18.72
CA LYS A 253 8.84 -9.45 19.47
C LYS A 253 9.22 -10.91 19.25
N LEU A 254 9.45 -11.31 17.99
CA LEU A 254 9.84 -12.67 17.64
C LEU A 254 11.19 -13.04 18.28
N ALA A 255 12.22 -12.22 18.11
CA ALA A 255 13.57 -12.46 18.62
C ALA A 255 13.61 -12.61 20.15
N ARG A 256 12.80 -11.83 20.86
CA ARG A 256 12.66 -11.91 22.33
C ARG A 256 11.81 -13.10 22.80
N SER A 257 11.00 -13.70 21.92
CA SER A 257 10.18 -14.88 22.24
C SER A 257 10.91 -16.22 22.09
N VAL A 258 12.16 -16.20 21.61
CA VAL A 258 12.96 -17.41 21.41
C VAL A 258 13.56 -17.86 22.74
N ASP A 259 13.35 -19.14 23.05
CA ASP A 259 14.06 -19.82 24.12
C ASP A 259 15.38 -20.33 23.56
N TYR A 260 16.45 -19.55 23.75
CA TYR A 260 17.79 -19.88 23.24
C TYR A 260 18.47 -21.00 24.03
N GLU A 261 17.94 -21.36 25.21
CA GLU A 261 18.43 -22.48 26.02
C GLU A 261 17.67 -23.78 25.69
N ALA A 262 16.81 -23.76 24.66
CA ALA A 262 16.03 -24.92 24.26
C ALA A 262 16.94 -26.11 23.89
N GLN A 263 16.72 -27.22 24.58
CA GLN A 263 17.51 -28.43 24.36
C GLN A 263 17.19 -29.08 23.01
N THR A 264 18.23 -29.59 22.34
CA THR A 264 18.10 -30.34 21.09
C THR A 264 18.79 -31.70 21.19
N THR A 265 18.26 -32.69 20.47
CA THR A 265 18.83 -34.03 20.32
C THR A 265 19.22 -34.29 18.87
N THR A 266 20.25 -35.11 18.66
CA THR A 266 20.86 -35.40 17.36
C THR A 266 20.72 -36.89 17.01
N ALA A 267 19.49 -37.40 16.96
CA ALA A 267 19.19 -38.71 16.38
C ALA A 267 18.99 -38.56 14.85
N GLY A 268 20.07 -38.36 14.11
CA GLY A 268 20.09 -38.16 12.65
C GLY A 268 19.84 -36.70 12.23
N VAL A 269 18.67 -36.15 12.56
CA VAL A 269 18.35 -34.72 12.34
C VAL A 269 18.25 -34.02 13.69
N ARG A 270 18.87 -32.84 13.84
CA ARG A 270 18.75 -32.03 15.05
C ARG A 270 17.28 -31.66 15.27
N LYS A 271 16.70 -32.17 16.36
CA LYS A 271 15.31 -31.93 16.78
C LYS A 271 15.28 -31.31 18.17
N PHE A 272 14.30 -30.47 18.46
CA PHE A 272 14.03 -29.98 19.80
C PHE A 272 13.51 -31.10 20.69
N VAL A 273 13.99 -31.16 21.94
CA VAL A 273 13.52 -32.14 22.93
C VAL A 273 12.05 -31.88 23.29
N LYS A 274 11.65 -30.60 23.37
CA LYS A 274 10.26 -30.19 23.63
C LYS A 274 9.44 -30.18 22.32
N PRO A 275 8.37 -30.97 22.18
CA PRO A 275 7.57 -31.03 20.96
C PRO A 275 6.94 -29.68 20.55
N ASP A 276 6.61 -28.82 21.50
CA ASP A 276 6.05 -27.49 21.19
C ASP A 276 7.02 -26.61 20.39
N TYR A 277 8.33 -26.78 20.60
CA TYR A 277 9.34 -26.03 19.85
C TYR A 277 9.43 -26.50 18.39
N GLU A 278 9.04 -27.75 18.11
CA GLU A 278 8.91 -28.22 16.74
C GLU A 278 7.72 -27.61 16.00
N ARG A 279 6.71 -27.12 16.72
CA ARG A 279 5.55 -26.44 16.13
C ARG A 279 5.78 -24.93 15.96
N ARG A 280 6.90 -24.38 16.45
CA ARG A 280 7.22 -22.97 16.28
C ARG A 280 7.47 -22.62 14.80
N PRO A 281 7.15 -21.38 14.36
CA PRO A 281 7.41 -20.93 12.99
C PRO A 281 8.89 -21.04 12.57
N ASN A 282 9.15 -21.15 11.26
CA ASN A 282 10.50 -21.26 10.70
C ASN A 282 11.44 -20.13 11.16
N ASN A 283 10.96 -18.88 11.20
CA ASN A 283 11.76 -17.74 11.64
C ASN A 283 12.19 -17.86 13.11
N TRP A 284 11.32 -18.37 13.99
CA TRP A 284 11.67 -18.64 15.39
C TRP A 284 12.82 -19.65 15.48
N LYS A 285 12.70 -20.76 14.72
CA LYS A 285 13.73 -21.81 14.66
C LYS A 285 15.02 -21.29 14.03
N LEU A 286 14.95 -20.36 13.07
CA LEU A 286 16.13 -19.75 12.47
C LEU A 286 16.89 -18.91 13.49
N LEU A 287 16.20 -18.04 14.24
CA LEU A 287 16.83 -17.24 15.28
C LEU A 287 17.48 -18.12 16.36
N PHE A 288 16.79 -19.19 16.78
CA PHE A 288 17.39 -20.20 17.66
C PHE A 288 18.71 -20.76 17.11
N ARG A 289 18.74 -21.14 15.82
CA ARG A 289 19.95 -21.69 15.17
C ARG A 289 21.08 -20.67 15.00
N VAL A 290 20.72 -19.40 14.83
CA VAL A 290 21.69 -18.30 14.67
C VAL A 290 22.37 -17.97 16.00
N GLY A 291 21.66 -18.12 17.11
CA GLY A 291 22.16 -17.88 18.46
C GLY A 291 21.57 -16.63 19.11
N LYS A 292 21.76 -16.51 20.42
CA LYS A 292 21.15 -15.46 21.25
C LYS A 292 21.79 -14.11 20.99
N ALA A 293 23.12 -14.01 21.06
CA ALA A 293 23.82 -12.74 20.92
C ALA A 293 23.56 -12.07 19.55
N PRO A 294 23.69 -12.75 18.39
CA PRO A 294 23.36 -12.14 17.10
C PRO A 294 21.89 -11.78 16.94
N SER A 295 20.97 -12.63 17.43
CA SER A 295 19.53 -12.34 17.34
C SER A 295 19.14 -11.12 18.19
N LEU A 296 19.69 -10.99 19.39
CA LEU A 296 19.44 -9.84 20.26
C LEU A 296 20.17 -8.57 19.78
N ALA A 297 21.35 -8.70 19.15
CA ALA A 297 22.00 -7.57 18.50
C ALA A 297 21.15 -7.01 17.34
N ALA A 298 20.56 -7.89 16.51
CA ALA A 298 19.61 -7.47 15.48
C ALA A 298 18.39 -6.78 16.09
N ALA A 299 17.83 -7.33 17.18
CA ALA A 299 16.68 -6.74 17.86
C ALA A 299 16.99 -5.34 18.42
N GLN A 300 18.17 -5.14 19.01
CA GLN A 300 18.62 -3.83 19.47
C GLN A 300 18.72 -2.80 18.33
N VAL A 301 19.27 -3.20 17.17
CA VAL A 301 19.33 -2.31 16.00
C VAL A 301 17.93 -1.99 15.48
N ALA A 302 17.03 -2.98 15.43
CA ALA A 302 15.64 -2.77 15.03
C ALA A 302 14.91 -1.80 15.97
N GLU A 303 15.11 -1.93 17.29
CA GLU A 303 14.57 -1.00 18.29
C GLU A 303 15.09 0.42 18.10
N GLN A 304 16.39 0.57 17.81
CA GLN A 304 16.98 1.88 17.55
C GLN A 304 16.43 2.50 16.26
N MET A 305 16.33 1.71 15.19
CA MET A 305 15.80 2.17 13.91
C MET A 305 14.34 2.61 14.03
N MET A 306 13.51 1.91 14.81
CA MET A 306 12.11 2.32 15.06
C MET A 306 11.97 3.66 15.80
N LYS A 307 12.99 4.11 16.54
CA LYS A 307 12.98 5.44 17.19
C LYS A 307 13.29 6.57 16.22
N GLU A 308 13.92 6.25 15.10
CA GLU A 308 14.30 7.20 14.05
C GLU A 308 13.25 7.30 12.93
N LEU A 309 12.27 6.39 12.92
CA LEU A 309 11.10 6.33 12.03
C LEU A 309 9.86 6.98 12.66
#